data_AF-A0A1F3Y0E6-F1
#
_entry.id   AF-A0A1F3Y0E6-F1
#
_cell.length_a   1.000
_cell.length_b   1.000
_cell.length_c   1.000
_cell.angle_alpha   90.00
_cell.angle_beta   90.00
_cell.angle_gamma   90.00
#
_symmetry.space_group_name_H-M   'P 1'
#
loop_
_entity.id
_entity.type
_entity.pdbx_description
1 polymer ?
#
loop_
_entity_poly.entity_id
_entity_poly.type
_entity_poly.pdbx_seq_one_letter_code
_entity_poly.pdbx_strand_id
1 'polypeptide(L)'
;MSAETNQTKNFREFLAAEEVQPPRVISETILGKVRADLNPSFYRVFWKVLIIHAFAGSVSLLFCPQFGISPLNTHGLLAFYMRLGEYGCLAACGATFIAGSALIASLILRPEEVRALRRTRFFQIASIGFCSLGVFAIFGDAVALTLWIAWFTGLFFSGVASLEVGYLVRSWQWK
;
A
#
# COMPACT_ATOMS: atom_id res chain seq x y z
N MET A 1 29.09 40.11 -16.81
CA MET A 1 30.48 39.65 -16.64
C MET A 1 30.94 39.56 -15.18
N SER A 2 30.26 40.19 -14.21
CA SER A 2 30.69 40.22 -12.79
C SER A 2 30.17 39.06 -11.90
N ALA A 3 29.18 38.29 -12.36
CA ALA A 3 28.58 37.20 -11.58
C ALA A 3 29.42 35.90 -11.63
N GLU A 4 30.05 35.63 -12.78
CA GLU A 4 30.80 34.42 -13.04
C GLU A 4 32.10 34.36 -12.20
N THR A 5 32.77 35.51 -12.04
CA THR A 5 33.98 35.67 -11.21
C THR A 5 33.72 35.43 -9.73
N ASN A 6 32.51 35.75 -9.25
CA ASN A 6 32.15 35.60 -7.83
C ASN A 6 31.88 34.14 -7.47
N GLN A 7 31.26 33.38 -8.39
CA GLN A 7 31.01 31.95 -8.19
C GLN A 7 32.31 31.13 -8.18
N THR A 8 33.29 31.47 -9.05
CA THR A 8 34.59 30.79 -9.04
C THR A 8 35.37 31.08 -7.76
N LYS A 9 35.27 32.30 -7.23
CA LYS A 9 35.92 32.69 -5.98
C LYS A 9 35.31 31.94 -4.79
N ASN A 10 33.98 31.92 -4.66
CA ASN A 10 33.28 31.19 -3.60
C ASN A 10 33.54 29.68 -3.66
N PHE A 11 33.61 29.09 -4.86
CA PHE A 11 33.94 27.67 -5.01
C PHE A 11 35.37 27.36 -4.58
N ARG A 12 36.35 28.20 -4.94
CA ARG A 12 37.74 28.05 -4.48
C ARG A 12 37.87 28.24 -2.97
N GLU A 13 37.13 29.18 -2.41
CA GLU A 13 37.09 29.42 -0.95
C GLU A 13 36.47 28.24 -0.21
N PHE A 14 35.41 27.63 -0.77
CA PHE A 14 34.83 26.39 -0.22
C PHE A 14 35.81 25.21 -0.26
N LEU A 15 36.56 25.03 -1.36
CA LEU A 15 37.57 23.98 -1.48
C LEU A 15 38.80 24.20 -0.60
N ALA A 16 39.13 25.47 -0.31
CA ALA A 16 40.27 25.84 0.53
C ALA A 16 39.92 25.93 2.03
N ALA A 17 38.63 25.87 2.38
CA ALA A 17 38.20 25.88 3.77
C ALA A 17 38.68 24.62 4.49
N GLU A 18 39.12 24.78 5.73
CA GLU A 18 39.57 23.69 6.58
C GLU A 18 38.42 22.71 6.84
N GLU A 19 38.71 21.41 6.73
CA GLU A 19 37.69 20.36 6.82
C GLU A 19 37.19 20.25 8.27
N VAL A 20 36.15 21.01 8.60
CA VAL A 20 35.55 20.98 9.93
C VAL A 20 34.76 19.69 10.09
N GLN A 21 35.30 18.73 10.84
CA GLN A 21 34.54 17.54 11.17
C GLN A 21 33.33 17.91 12.02
N PRO A 22 32.10 17.58 11.59
CA PRO A 22 30.92 17.86 12.38
C PRO A 22 31.01 17.12 13.73
N PRO A 23 30.49 17.71 14.83
CA PRO A 23 30.44 17.05 16.12
C PRO A 23 29.85 15.65 16.00
N ARG A 24 30.53 14.63 16.56
CA ARG A 24 30.14 13.21 16.43
C ARG A 24 28.67 12.96 16.77
N VAL A 25 28.17 13.66 17.80
CA VAL A 25 26.77 13.60 18.25
C VAL A 25 25.79 13.95 17.12
N ILE A 26 26.08 14.98 16.33
CA ILE A 26 25.20 15.42 15.24
C ILE A 26 25.24 14.40 14.10
N SER A 27 26.43 13.93 13.71
CA SER A 27 26.59 12.90 12.68
C SER A 27 25.86 11.61 13.05
N GLU A 28 26.04 11.12 14.27
CA GLU A 28 25.37 9.90 14.75
C GLU A 28 23.84 10.08 14.80
N THR A 29 23.36 11.26 15.22
CA THR A 29 21.92 11.58 15.25
C THR A 29 21.32 11.59 13.84
N ILE A 30 21.99 12.24 12.88
CA ILE A 30 21.52 12.32 11.49
C ILE A 30 21.54 10.93 10.85
N LEU A 31 22.65 10.20 10.98
CA LEU A 31 22.78 8.85 10.43
C LEU A 31 21.77 7.87 11.05
N GLY A 32 21.50 8.01 12.35
CA GLY A 32 20.46 7.25 13.04
C GLY A 32 19.07 7.50 12.45
N LYS A 33 18.72 8.77 12.21
CA LYS A 33 17.45 9.16 11.57
C LYS A 33 17.34 8.63 10.13
N VAL A 34 18.40 8.79 9.34
CA VAL A 34 18.44 8.31 7.95
C VAL A 34 18.26 6.79 7.89
N ARG A 35 18.92 6.03 8.78
CA ARG A 35 18.72 4.57 8.86
C ARG A 35 17.30 4.19 9.24
N ALA A 36 16.70 4.88 10.20
CA ALA A 36 15.32 4.63 10.62
C ALA A 36 14.31 4.93 9.51
N ASP A 37 14.54 5.97 8.72
CA ASP A 37 13.69 6.32 7.59
C ASP A 37 13.86 5.34 6.41
N LEU A 38 15.08 4.87 6.15
CA LEU A 38 15.38 3.90 5.09
C LEU A 38 14.91 2.47 5.40
N ASN A 39 14.70 2.14 6.68
CA ASN A 39 14.25 0.82 7.11
C ASN A 39 13.00 0.93 8.00
N PRO A 40 11.85 1.31 7.43
CA PRO A 40 10.63 1.45 8.20
C PRO A 40 10.23 0.10 8.82
N SER A 41 9.78 0.14 10.07
CA SER A 41 9.35 -1.08 10.76
C SER A 41 8.11 -1.68 10.08
N PHE A 42 8.07 -3.01 10.02
CA PHE A 42 6.96 -3.76 9.43
C PHE A 42 5.60 -3.33 9.99
N TYR A 43 5.48 -3.25 11.33
CA TYR A 43 4.25 -2.87 12.01
C TYR A 43 3.76 -1.47 11.65
N ARG A 44 4.68 -0.52 11.45
CA ARG A 44 4.32 0.85 11.05
C ARG A 44 3.72 0.89 9.66
N VAL A 45 4.31 0.13 8.72
CA VAL A 45 3.78 0.01 7.36
C VAL A 45 2.43 -0.72 7.38
N PHE A 46 2.34 -1.84 8.11
CA PHE A 46 1.10 -2.62 8.22
C PHE A 46 -0.07 -1.78 8.73
N TRP A 47 0.10 -1.00 9.81
CA TRP A 47 -0.98 -0.16 10.34
C TRP A 47 -1.44 0.92 9.34
N LYS A 48 -0.52 1.51 8.58
CA LYS A 48 -0.89 2.46 7.52
C LYS A 48 -1.71 1.78 6.43
N VAL A 49 -1.26 0.61 5.97
CA VAL A 49 -1.99 -0.16 4.95
C VAL A 49 -3.35 -0.59 5.48
N LEU A 50 -3.45 -1.00 6.75
CA LEU A 50 -4.70 -1.41 7.37
C LEU A 50 -5.71 -0.24 7.43
N ILE A 51 -5.27 0.98 7.76
CA ILE A 51 -6.13 2.17 7.75
C ILE A 51 -6.61 2.49 6.33
N ILE A 52 -5.69 2.46 5.36
CA ILE A 52 -6.03 2.66 3.94
C ILE A 52 -7.02 1.59 3.47
N HIS A 53 -6.81 0.34 3.88
CA HIS A 53 -7.68 -0.77 3.55
C HIS A 53 -9.05 -0.65 4.20
N ALA A 54 -9.14 -0.26 5.47
CA ALA A 54 -10.41 -0.03 6.14
C ALA A 54 -11.22 1.05 5.40
N PHE A 55 -10.58 2.15 5.01
CA PHE A 55 -11.23 3.22 4.24
C PHE A 55 -11.64 2.75 2.83
N ALA A 56 -10.68 2.28 2.03
CA ALA A 56 -10.92 1.86 0.65
C ALA A 56 -11.89 0.67 0.56
N GLY A 57 -11.76 -0.28 1.48
CA GLY A 57 -12.66 -1.42 1.64
C GLY A 57 -14.08 -0.98 1.96
N SER A 58 -14.26 -0.07 2.92
CA SER A 58 -15.59 0.48 3.24
C SER A 58 -16.22 1.18 2.03
N VAL A 59 -15.43 1.94 1.27
CA VAL A 59 -15.90 2.58 0.02
C VAL A 59 -16.26 1.51 -1.01
N SER A 60 -15.47 0.43 -1.15
CA SER A 60 -15.77 -0.64 -2.11
C SER A 60 -17.07 -1.37 -1.81
N LEU A 61 -17.45 -1.51 -0.52
CA LEU A 61 -18.72 -2.10 -0.11
C LEU A 61 -19.94 -1.27 -0.54
N LEU A 62 -19.76 0.03 -0.86
CA LEU A 62 -20.83 0.86 -1.42
C LEU A 62 -21.20 0.45 -2.86
N PHE A 63 -20.24 -0.09 -3.61
CA PHE A 63 -20.41 -0.46 -5.03
C PHE A 63 -20.46 -1.97 -5.25
N CYS A 64 -19.86 -2.74 -4.35
CA CYS A 64 -19.81 -4.19 -4.37
C CYS A 64 -20.19 -4.72 -2.99
N PRO A 65 -21.49 -4.69 -2.64
CA PRO A 65 -21.93 -5.28 -1.39
C PRO A 65 -21.61 -6.78 -1.39
N GLN A 66 -20.84 -7.21 -0.40
CA GLN A 66 -20.45 -8.62 -0.24
C GLN A 66 -20.79 -9.06 1.19
N PHE A 67 -21.11 -10.35 1.35
CA PHE A 67 -21.48 -10.97 2.63
C PHE A 67 -22.65 -10.30 3.36
N GLY A 68 -23.66 -9.84 2.61
CA GLY A 68 -24.87 -9.22 3.19
C GLY A 68 -24.71 -7.76 3.61
N ILE A 69 -23.50 -7.19 3.51
CA ILE A 69 -23.25 -5.79 3.88
C ILE A 69 -23.49 -4.89 2.68
N SER A 70 -24.62 -4.18 2.67
CA SER A 70 -25.03 -3.28 1.57
C SER A 70 -25.59 -1.96 2.10
N PRO A 71 -24.77 -0.91 2.30
CA PRO A 71 -25.24 0.37 2.83
C PRO A 71 -26.23 1.10 1.92
N LEU A 72 -26.17 0.88 0.60
CA LEU A 72 -26.97 1.61 -0.39
C LEU A 72 -28.04 0.75 -1.09
N ASN A 73 -28.22 -0.53 -0.70
CA ASN A 73 -29.18 -1.45 -1.32
C ASN A 73 -29.12 -1.54 -2.86
N THR A 74 -27.95 -1.32 -3.46
CA THR A 74 -27.75 -1.47 -4.90
C THR A 74 -26.92 -2.71 -5.19
N HIS A 75 -27.29 -3.48 -6.21
CA HIS A 75 -26.51 -4.68 -6.60
C HIS A 75 -25.22 -4.35 -7.37
N GLY A 76 -25.02 -3.09 -7.80
CA GLY A 76 -23.74 -2.56 -8.32
C GLY A 76 -22.90 -3.52 -9.17
N LEU A 77 -21.61 -3.64 -8.81
CA LEU A 77 -20.65 -4.56 -9.43
C LEU A 77 -20.98 -6.04 -9.17
N LEU A 78 -21.66 -6.34 -8.06
CA LEU A 78 -22.05 -7.71 -7.72
C LEU A 78 -22.94 -8.31 -8.82
N ALA A 79 -23.92 -7.56 -9.34
CA ALA A 79 -24.79 -8.02 -10.43
C ALA A 79 -24.01 -8.37 -11.71
N PHE A 80 -22.92 -7.64 -11.98
CA PHE A 80 -22.04 -7.93 -13.11
C PHE A 80 -21.21 -9.20 -12.85
N TYR A 81 -20.65 -9.34 -11.66
CA TYR A 81 -19.81 -10.48 -11.28
C TYR A 81 -20.56 -11.80 -11.13
N MET A 82 -21.85 -11.77 -10.78
CA MET A 82 -22.70 -12.97 -10.73
C MET A 82 -22.80 -13.69 -12.10
N ARG A 83 -22.52 -13.01 -13.22
CA ARG A 83 -22.44 -13.65 -14.55
C ARG A 83 -21.28 -14.66 -14.67
N LEU A 84 -20.29 -14.59 -13.78
CA LEU A 84 -19.15 -15.52 -13.71
C LEU A 84 -19.46 -16.77 -12.85
N GLY A 85 -20.69 -16.89 -12.34
CA GLY A 85 -21.08 -17.89 -11.34
C GLY A 85 -20.69 -17.48 -9.92
N GLU A 86 -21.15 -18.24 -8.93
CA GLU A 86 -20.98 -17.90 -7.50
C GLU A 86 -19.51 -17.79 -7.09
N TYR A 87 -18.70 -18.79 -7.45
CA TYR A 87 -17.26 -18.78 -7.18
C TYR A 87 -16.51 -17.63 -7.88
N GLY A 88 -16.83 -17.40 -9.15
CA GLY A 88 -16.23 -16.31 -9.93
C GLY A 88 -16.63 -14.94 -9.38
N CYS A 89 -17.87 -14.81 -8.91
CA CYS A 89 -18.36 -13.60 -8.28
C CYS A 89 -17.58 -13.28 -7.00
N LEU A 90 -17.48 -14.25 -6.08
CA LEU A 90 -16.77 -14.05 -4.82
C LEU A 90 -15.28 -13.78 -5.04
N ALA A 91 -14.64 -14.47 -5.99
CA ALA A 91 -13.26 -14.19 -6.36
C ALA A 91 -13.08 -12.78 -6.92
N ALA A 92 -13.97 -12.33 -7.82
CA ALA A 92 -13.92 -10.98 -8.37
C ALA A 92 -14.17 -9.90 -7.28
N CYS A 93 -15.08 -10.16 -6.35
CA CYS A 93 -15.34 -9.27 -5.21
C CYS A 93 -14.09 -9.14 -4.33
N GLY A 94 -13.50 -10.26 -3.89
CA GLY A 94 -12.26 -10.25 -3.13
C GLY A 94 -11.11 -9.58 -3.89
N ALA A 95 -11.10 -9.73 -5.20
CA ALA A 95 -10.13 -9.07 -6.05
C ALA A 95 -10.25 -7.55 -6.02
N THR A 96 -11.46 -7.03 -6.28
CA THR A 96 -11.72 -5.58 -6.23
C THR A 96 -11.47 -4.98 -4.85
N PHE A 97 -11.84 -5.72 -3.80
CA PHE A 97 -11.76 -5.28 -2.42
C PHE A 97 -10.32 -4.93 -2.01
N ILE A 98 -9.36 -5.78 -2.36
CA ILE A 98 -7.95 -5.51 -2.06
C ILE A 98 -7.27 -4.63 -3.11
N ALA A 99 -7.64 -4.76 -4.40
CA ALA A 99 -6.97 -4.06 -5.49
C ALA A 99 -7.00 -2.54 -5.30
N GLY A 100 -8.16 -1.99 -4.94
CA GLY A 100 -8.29 -0.56 -4.64
C GLY A 100 -7.38 -0.13 -3.49
N SER A 101 -7.38 -0.88 -2.38
CA SER A 101 -6.52 -0.56 -1.23
C SER A 101 -5.02 -0.69 -1.54
N ALA A 102 -4.61 -1.68 -2.34
CA ALA A 102 -3.23 -1.90 -2.75
C ALA A 102 -2.73 -0.77 -3.68
N LEU A 103 -3.55 -0.35 -4.64
CA LEU A 103 -3.24 0.78 -5.52
C LEU A 103 -3.14 2.09 -4.73
N ILE A 104 -4.13 2.39 -3.88
CA ILE A 104 -4.12 3.58 -3.04
C ILE A 104 -2.89 3.58 -2.11
N ALA A 105 -2.58 2.44 -1.48
CA ALA A 105 -1.39 2.32 -0.64
C ALA A 105 -0.09 2.57 -1.42
N SER A 106 0.02 2.09 -2.67
CA SER A 106 1.20 2.32 -3.51
C SER A 106 1.43 3.81 -3.85
N LEU A 107 0.35 4.60 -3.90
CA LEU A 107 0.39 6.03 -4.18
C LEU A 107 0.63 6.88 -2.92
N ILE A 108 0.01 6.52 -1.80
CA ILE A 108 0.07 7.31 -0.54
C ILE A 108 1.35 7.04 0.26
N LEU A 109 1.85 5.80 0.29
CA LEU A 109 3.01 5.43 1.10
C LEU A 109 4.31 6.07 0.60
N ARG A 110 5.32 6.18 1.47
CA ARG A 110 6.66 6.63 1.06
C ARG A 110 7.39 5.54 0.24
N PRO A 111 8.37 5.88 -0.61
CA PRO A 111 9.07 4.89 -1.44
C PRO A 111 9.75 3.76 -0.63
N GLU A 112 10.23 4.07 0.57
CA GLU A 112 10.86 3.12 1.50
C GLU A 112 9.81 2.15 2.08
N GLU A 113 8.63 2.68 2.40
CA GLU A 113 7.48 1.91 2.91
C GLU A 113 6.91 1.00 1.83
N VAL A 114 6.82 1.46 0.58
CA VAL A 114 6.42 0.63 -0.57
C VAL A 114 7.43 -0.49 -0.81
N ARG A 115 8.74 -0.23 -0.67
CA ARG A 115 9.78 -1.28 -0.73
C ARG A 115 9.63 -2.31 0.39
N ALA A 116 9.37 -1.87 1.62
CA ALA A 116 9.13 -2.76 2.76
C ALA A 116 7.84 -3.58 2.60
N LEU A 117 6.77 -2.95 2.10
CA LEU A 117 5.51 -3.60 1.75
C LEU A 117 5.72 -4.67 0.68
N ARG A 118 6.46 -4.36 -0.41
CA ARG A 118 6.75 -5.33 -1.48
C ARG A 118 7.54 -6.54 -0.97
N ARG A 119 8.52 -6.33 -0.08
CA ARG A 119 9.29 -7.42 0.54
C ARG A 119 8.42 -8.37 1.37
N THR A 120 7.38 -7.85 2.00
CA THR A 120 6.48 -8.61 2.88
C THR A 120 5.08 -8.79 2.30
N ARG A 121 4.91 -8.62 0.98
CA ARG A 121 3.61 -8.48 0.31
C ARG A 121 2.66 -9.64 0.59
N PHE A 122 3.16 -10.87 0.54
CA PHE A 122 2.33 -12.06 0.73
C PHE A 122 1.76 -12.12 2.15
N PHE A 123 2.60 -11.85 3.16
CA PHE A 123 2.16 -11.80 4.54
C PHE A 123 1.19 -10.66 4.79
N GLN A 124 1.45 -9.44 4.30
CA GLN A 124 0.55 -8.31 4.52
C GLN A 124 -0.81 -8.53 3.85
N ILE A 125 -0.84 -8.99 2.59
CA ILE A 125 -2.08 -9.30 1.88
C ILE A 125 -2.86 -10.40 2.60
N ALA A 126 -2.19 -11.48 3.03
CA ALA A 126 -2.84 -12.56 3.75
C ALA A 126 -3.39 -12.08 5.11
N SER A 127 -2.61 -11.34 5.90
CA SER A 127 -3.05 -10.79 7.18
C SER A 127 -4.25 -9.86 7.03
N ILE A 128 -4.21 -8.94 6.06
CA ILE A 128 -5.36 -8.07 5.77
C ILE A 128 -6.57 -8.89 5.32
N GLY A 129 -6.37 -9.86 4.45
CA GLY A 129 -7.42 -10.78 4.02
C GLY A 129 -8.09 -11.46 5.21
N PHE A 130 -7.33 -12.08 6.11
CA PHE A 130 -7.86 -12.73 7.31
C PHE A 130 -8.54 -11.75 8.27
N CYS A 131 -7.99 -10.55 8.47
CA CYS A 131 -8.65 -9.51 9.27
C CYS A 131 -10.03 -9.17 8.68
N SER A 132 -10.11 -8.97 7.37
CA SER A 132 -11.36 -8.66 6.67
C SER A 132 -12.34 -9.84 6.69
N LEU A 133 -11.86 -11.08 6.54
CA LEU A 133 -12.70 -12.25 6.73
C LEU A 133 -13.25 -12.34 8.16
N GLY A 134 -12.43 -12.04 9.17
CA GLY A 134 -12.85 -11.98 10.56
C GLY A 134 -13.95 -10.95 10.80
N VAL A 135 -13.84 -9.77 10.18
CA VAL A 135 -14.89 -8.75 10.23
C VAL A 135 -16.18 -9.25 9.55
N PHE A 136 -16.08 -9.82 8.35
CA PHE A 136 -17.25 -10.37 7.66
C PHE A 136 -17.88 -11.56 8.40
N ALA A 137 -17.09 -12.36 9.13
CA ALA A 137 -17.63 -13.45 9.93
C ALA A 137 -18.42 -12.95 11.16
N ILE A 138 -18.12 -11.74 11.66
CA ILE A 138 -18.83 -11.13 12.80
C ILE A 138 -20.06 -10.36 12.34
N PHE A 139 -19.96 -9.60 11.25
CA PHE A 139 -21.00 -8.66 10.82
C PHE A 139 -21.77 -9.08 9.56
N GLY A 140 -21.25 -10.04 8.80
CA GLY A 140 -21.84 -10.51 7.56
C GLY A 140 -22.65 -11.80 7.74
N ASP A 141 -23.25 -12.22 6.64
CA ASP A 141 -24.04 -13.44 6.61
C ASP A 141 -23.15 -14.70 6.64
N ALA A 142 -23.74 -15.81 7.11
CA ALA A 142 -23.09 -17.10 7.08
C ALA A 142 -22.92 -17.56 5.63
N VAL A 143 -21.67 -17.70 5.19
CA VAL A 143 -21.31 -18.16 3.84
C VAL A 143 -20.51 -19.45 3.91
N ALA A 144 -20.70 -20.34 2.94
CA ALA A 144 -20.00 -21.61 2.84
C ALA A 144 -18.47 -21.42 2.75
N LEU A 145 -17.71 -22.27 3.44
CA LEU A 145 -16.23 -22.22 3.47
C LEU A 145 -15.60 -22.17 2.07
N THR A 146 -16.18 -22.88 1.11
CA THR A 146 -15.72 -22.93 -0.29
C THR A 146 -15.77 -21.57 -0.98
N LEU A 147 -16.76 -20.74 -0.64
CA LEU A 147 -16.90 -19.38 -1.17
C LEU A 147 -15.93 -18.41 -0.49
N TRP A 148 -15.62 -18.59 0.81
CA TRP A 148 -14.54 -17.85 1.48
C TRP A 148 -13.18 -18.11 0.83
N ILE A 149 -12.90 -19.36 0.44
CA ILE A 149 -11.67 -19.73 -0.27
C ILE A 149 -11.61 -19.02 -1.63
N ALA A 150 -12.70 -19.06 -2.40
CA ALA A 150 -12.76 -18.37 -3.70
C ALA A 150 -12.57 -16.85 -3.57
N TRP A 151 -13.17 -16.24 -2.55
CA TRP A 151 -12.96 -14.82 -2.25
C TRP A 151 -11.49 -14.53 -1.92
N PHE A 152 -10.88 -15.37 -1.08
CA PHE A 152 -9.49 -15.19 -0.65
C PHE A 152 -8.50 -15.40 -1.80
N THR A 153 -8.76 -16.33 -2.73
CA THR A 153 -7.89 -16.51 -3.91
C THR A 153 -7.93 -15.27 -4.81
N GLY A 154 -9.12 -14.72 -5.07
CA GLY A 154 -9.28 -13.47 -5.81
C GLY A 154 -8.54 -12.29 -5.17
N LEU A 155 -8.68 -12.15 -3.84
CA LEU A 155 -7.90 -11.19 -3.06
C LEU A 155 -6.40 -11.42 -3.24
N PHE A 156 -5.91 -12.65 -3.10
CA PHE A 156 -4.48 -12.90 -3.11
C PHE A 156 -3.83 -12.53 -4.45
N PHE A 157 -4.42 -12.98 -5.57
CA PHE A 157 -3.88 -12.72 -6.90
C PHE A 157 -3.92 -11.23 -7.27
N SER A 158 -5.06 -10.59 -7.07
CA SER A 158 -5.23 -9.18 -7.41
C SER A 158 -4.42 -8.24 -6.50
N GLY A 159 -4.25 -8.58 -5.22
CA GLY A 159 -3.46 -7.79 -4.28
C GLY A 159 -1.99 -7.77 -4.71
N VAL A 160 -1.44 -8.92 -5.08
CA VAL A 160 -0.06 -9.01 -5.59
C VAL A 160 0.06 -8.24 -6.91
N ALA A 161 -0.86 -8.47 -7.86
CA ALA A 161 -0.84 -7.80 -9.15
C ALA A 161 -0.94 -6.26 -9.00
N SER A 162 -1.85 -5.78 -8.15
CA SER A 162 -2.09 -4.35 -7.92
C SER A 162 -0.89 -3.66 -7.27
N LEU A 163 -0.20 -4.32 -6.34
CA LEU A 163 1.03 -3.78 -5.75
C LEU A 163 2.16 -3.67 -6.78
N GLU A 164 2.31 -4.66 -7.65
CA GLU A 164 3.33 -4.62 -8.71
C GLU A 164 3.01 -3.54 -9.76
N VAL A 165 1.74 -3.40 -10.16
CA VAL A 165 1.29 -2.31 -11.03
C VAL A 165 1.55 -0.94 -10.39
N GLY A 166 1.17 -0.77 -9.12
CA GLY A 166 1.42 0.48 -8.39
C GLY A 166 2.91 0.83 -8.28
N TYR A 167 3.76 -0.18 -8.08
CA TYR A 167 5.21 0.00 -8.10
C TYR A 167 5.74 0.42 -9.47
N LEU A 168 5.27 -0.23 -10.55
CA LEU A 168 5.67 0.11 -11.92
C LEU A 168 5.29 1.55 -12.28
N VAL A 169 4.05 1.95 -11.99
CA VAL A 169 3.57 3.33 -12.22
C VAL A 169 4.46 4.34 -11.50
N ARG A 170 4.82 4.06 -10.25
CA ARG A 170 5.68 4.95 -9.47
C ARG A 170 7.13 4.97 -9.96
N SER A 171 7.65 3.84 -10.44
CA SER A 171 9.00 3.76 -11.00
C SER A 171 9.16 4.59 -12.27
N TRP A 172 8.07 4.77 -13.04
CA TRP A 172 8.03 5.62 -14.23
C TRP A 172 8.10 7.10 -13.89
N GLN A 173 7.53 7.53 -12.76
CA GLN A 173 7.54 8.93 -12.35
C GLN A 173 8.91 9.44 -11.86
N TRP A 174 9.90 8.55 -11.68
CA TRP A 174 11.21 8.88 -11.13
C TRP A 174 12.35 8.80 -12.17
N LYS A 175 12.00 8.60 -13.45
CA LYS A 175 12.92 8.76 -14.59
C LYS A 175 12.70 10.12 -15.22
#